data_AF-A0AAD9VAA1-F1
#
_entry.id   AF-A0AAD9VAA1-F1
#
_cell.length_a   1.000
_cell.length_b   1.000
_cell.length_c   1.000
_cell.angle_alpha   90.00
_cell.angle_beta   90.00
_cell.angle_gamma   90.00
#
_symmetry.space_group_name_H-M   'P 1'
#
loop_
_entity.id
_entity.type
_entity.pdbx_description
1 polymer ?
#
loop_
_entity_poly.entity_id
_entity_poly.type
_entity_poly.pdbx_seq_one_letter_code
_entity_poly.pdbx_strand_id
1 'polypeptide(L)'
;ATATMVLKITLASNKEGWDIMMNGQLETALASDDRVQVSGFVPGYTQGQRDQAQRLNIALYNAKDYIAKYFEIKGCDIAAKAFMKLEDPSIHLLLVVKEGDDTAALTEAMKLPSGNKHIVDSQDPQVWAERIKQIKENDVETCHSEVEQLKKEYIEEYKWEDQFNSVVEKFSTMVRPIKCETTATMEPIKITLASNVEGWGTMMNGQLEIALARSDRVQLSGFVPGNTQKQREEAQKLKITLYDAKHHCGFDTNERLSHPPDDLEIDLLIMHSYGRHVGKQAQLIVDAKKCKWVLVVHTISEELEKYMKAVASSSKYQESEHQLQVTLCEKADLVLAVGPQVAEVYKDALRPRGNQDKVITLMPSIPKEFLGVDQHVRGSHFQVLLSASAKYFEIKGCDIAAKAFMKLEDPSIHLLLVVKEGDDTAALTEAM
;
A
#
# COMPACT_ATOMS: atom_id res chain seq x y z
N ALA A 1 40.96 21.07 3.25
CA ALA A 1 40.27 21.56 2.04
C ALA A 1 38.88 22.02 2.46
N THR A 2 38.60 23.31 2.34
CA THR A 2 37.28 23.91 2.61
C THR A 2 36.24 23.25 1.71
N ALA A 3 35.27 22.56 2.30
CA ALA A 3 34.16 21.95 1.58
C ALA A 3 33.33 23.07 0.92
N THR A 4 33.42 23.19 -0.40
CA THR A 4 32.59 24.10 -1.19
C THR A 4 31.14 23.66 -1.01
N MET A 5 30.33 24.46 -0.32
CA MET A 5 28.93 24.17 -0.06
C MET A 5 28.16 24.25 -1.38
N VAL A 6 27.65 23.12 -1.87
CA VAL A 6 26.79 23.07 -3.06
C VAL A 6 25.37 23.39 -2.62
N LEU A 7 24.80 24.48 -3.13
CA LEU A 7 23.43 24.88 -2.83
C LEU A 7 22.49 24.05 -3.71
N LYS A 8 21.63 23.21 -3.10
CA LYS A 8 20.64 22.42 -3.82
C LYS A 8 19.29 23.12 -3.80
N ILE A 9 18.74 23.43 -4.97
CA ILE A 9 17.46 24.12 -5.13
C ILE A 9 16.49 23.20 -5.85
N THR A 10 15.32 22.99 -5.27
CA THR A 10 14.25 22.21 -5.89
C THR A 10 13.12 23.14 -6.29
N LEU A 11 12.79 23.17 -7.58
CA LEU A 11 11.72 23.97 -8.14
C LEU A 11 10.55 23.06 -8.50
N ALA A 12 9.35 23.35 -8.00
CA ALA A 12 8.15 22.58 -8.28
C ALA A 12 7.05 23.51 -8.83
N SER A 13 6.51 23.18 -9.99
CA SER A 13 5.44 23.96 -10.62
C SER A 13 4.57 23.08 -11.51
N ASN A 14 3.35 23.53 -11.80
CA ASN A 14 2.58 22.97 -12.92
C ASN A 14 3.23 23.37 -14.27
N LYS A 15 2.71 22.84 -15.38
CA LYS A 15 3.24 23.06 -16.73
C LYS A 15 3.37 24.54 -17.09
N GLU A 16 2.35 25.35 -16.79
CA GLU A 16 2.31 26.80 -17.06
C GLU A 16 3.23 27.57 -16.10
N GLY A 17 3.31 27.15 -14.84
CA GLY A 17 4.19 27.74 -13.83
C GLY A 17 5.67 27.54 -14.15
N TRP A 18 6.05 26.47 -14.86
CA TRP A 18 7.42 26.27 -15.31
C TRP A 18 7.80 27.34 -16.32
N ASP A 19 6.93 27.60 -17.30
CA ASP A 19 7.16 28.61 -18.32
C ASP A 19 7.20 30.02 -17.72
N ILE A 20 6.43 30.28 -16.66
CA ILE A 20 6.48 31.58 -15.94
C ILE A 20 7.80 31.71 -15.16
N MET A 21 8.20 30.66 -14.44
CA MET A 21 9.39 30.64 -13.59
C MET A 21 10.70 30.66 -14.38
N MET A 22 10.70 30.03 -15.56
CA MET A 22 11.87 29.84 -16.43
C MET A 22 11.90 30.81 -17.61
N ASN A 23 11.21 31.96 -17.53
CA ASN A 23 11.18 32.98 -18.58
C ASN A 23 11.80 34.30 -18.12
N GLY A 24 13.07 34.26 -17.72
CA GLY A 24 13.82 35.47 -17.34
C GLY A 24 14.96 35.24 -16.35
N GLN A 25 15.02 36.09 -15.32
CA GLN A 25 16.18 36.26 -14.43
C GLN A 25 16.61 34.98 -13.70
N LEU A 26 15.68 34.06 -13.41
CA LEU A 26 16.00 32.79 -12.74
C LEU A 26 16.78 31.84 -13.66
N GLU A 27 16.40 31.71 -14.94
CA GLU A 27 17.14 30.90 -15.93
C GLU A 27 18.59 31.37 -16.07
N THR A 28 18.80 32.70 -16.15
CA THR A 28 20.15 33.30 -16.23
C THR A 28 20.97 33.08 -14.96
N ALA A 29 20.34 33.17 -13.78
CA ALA A 29 20.99 32.94 -12.50
C ALA A 29 21.40 31.48 -12.31
N LEU A 30 20.59 30.53 -12.76
CA LEU A 30 20.87 29.10 -12.65
C LEU A 30 21.96 28.63 -13.64
N ALA A 31 22.06 29.26 -14.81
CA ALA A 31 23.09 28.94 -15.80
C ALA A 31 24.49 29.49 -15.47
N SER A 32 24.62 30.37 -14.46
CA SER A 32 25.85 31.15 -14.21
C SER A 32 26.62 30.80 -12.92
N ASP A 33 26.08 29.92 -12.05
CA ASP A 33 26.77 29.48 -10.82
C ASP A 33 26.87 27.96 -10.71
N ASP A 34 28.07 27.42 -11.00
CA ASP A 34 28.38 25.98 -10.95
C ASP A 34 28.29 25.36 -9.54
N ARG A 35 28.08 26.18 -8.50
CA ARG A 35 27.89 25.72 -7.11
C ARG A 35 26.42 25.48 -6.78
N VAL A 36 25.50 25.72 -7.71
CA VAL A 36 24.06 25.52 -7.54
C VAL A 36 23.63 24.28 -8.33
N GLN A 37 23.11 23.27 -7.64
CA GLN A 37 22.46 22.12 -8.26
C GLN A 37 20.95 22.29 -8.21
N VAL A 38 20.29 22.28 -9.37
CA VAL A 38 18.84 22.46 -9.46
C VAL A 38 18.14 21.21 -9.95
N SER A 39 17.07 20.84 -9.24
CA SER A 39 16.11 19.83 -9.67
C SER A 39 14.74 20.45 -9.89
N GLY A 40 14.08 20.07 -10.99
CA GLY A 40 12.76 20.57 -11.37
C GLY A 40 11.70 19.46 -11.33
N PHE A 41 10.54 19.73 -10.74
CA PHE A 41 9.38 18.85 -10.76
C PHE A 41 8.26 19.51 -11.56
N VAL A 42 8.00 18.99 -12.77
CA VAL A 42 6.93 19.49 -13.65
C VAL A 42 6.10 18.31 -14.16
N PRO A 43 4.85 18.14 -13.68
CA PRO A 43 3.94 17.14 -14.20
C PRO A 43 3.68 17.32 -15.69
N GLY A 44 3.92 16.30 -16.51
CA GLY A 44 3.57 16.30 -17.94
C GLY A 44 4.30 17.37 -18.77
N TYR A 45 5.57 17.64 -18.47
CA TYR A 45 6.38 18.62 -19.20
C TYR A 45 6.44 18.32 -20.70
N THR A 46 6.51 19.37 -21.53
CA THR A 46 6.67 19.23 -22.98
C THR A 46 8.10 18.84 -23.36
N GLN A 47 8.29 18.35 -24.59
CA GLN A 47 9.65 18.13 -25.12
C GLN A 47 10.48 19.42 -25.09
N GLY A 48 9.89 20.59 -25.40
CA GLY A 48 10.59 21.87 -25.32
C GLY A 48 11.04 22.22 -23.89
N GLN A 49 10.23 21.90 -22.88
CA GLN A 49 10.58 22.10 -21.46
C GLN A 49 11.68 21.12 -21.01
N ARG A 50 11.67 19.88 -21.51
CA ARG A 50 12.76 18.92 -21.30
C ARG A 50 14.08 19.41 -21.87
N ASP A 51 14.05 19.91 -23.11
CA ASP A 51 15.23 20.40 -23.82
C ASP A 51 15.78 21.67 -23.14
N GLN A 52 14.89 22.55 -22.65
CA GLN A 52 15.26 23.70 -21.81
C GLN A 52 15.94 23.26 -20.51
N ALA A 53 15.43 22.24 -19.83
CA ALA A 53 16.03 21.71 -18.60
C ALA A 53 17.44 21.18 -18.81
N GLN A 54 17.63 20.40 -19.88
CA GLN A 54 18.92 19.80 -20.21
C GLN A 54 19.96 20.87 -20.52
N ARG A 55 19.58 21.92 -21.26
CA ARG A 55 20.44 23.07 -21.54
C ARG A 55 20.90 23.80 -20.27
N LEU A 56 20.09 23.78 -19.22
CA LEU A 56 20.37 24.43 -17.94
C LEU A 56 20.93 23.47 -16.89
N ASN A 57 21.24 22.23 -17.29
CA ASN A 57 21.72 21.16 -16.42
C ASN A 57 20.80 20.88 -15.22
N ILE A 58 19.49 21.08 -15.40
CA ILE A 58 18.45 20.85 -14.40
C ILE A 58 17.94 19.42 -14.54
N ALA A 59 18.00 18.65 -13.45
CA ALA A 59 17.38 17.33 -13.39
C ALA A 59 15.85 17.50 -13.31
N LEU A 60 15.16 17.28 -14.45
CA LEU A 60 13.71 17.43 -14.55
C LEU A 60 13.02 16.08 -14.35
N TYR A 61 12.20 15.99 -13.31
CA TYR A 61 11.45 14.79 -12.94
C TYR A 61 10.00 14.93 -13.38
N ASN A 62 9.52 13.95 -14.14
CA ASN A 62 8.11 13.89 -14.54
C ASN A 62 7.30 13.44 -13.33
N ALA A 63 6.59 14.38 -12.71
CA ALA A 63 5.62 14.09 -11.67
C ALA A 63 4.28 13.68 -12.28
N LYS A 64 4.27 12.60 -13.05
CA LYS A 64 3.11 11.72 -13.28
C LYS A 64 3.54 10.61 -14.23
N ASP A 65 3.61 9.39 -13.70
CA ASP A 65 2.54 8.45 -13.96
C ASP A 65 2.69 7.16 -13.13
N TYR A 66 1.55 6.64 -12.69
CA TYR A 66 1.31 5.28 -12.19
C TYR A 66 1.70 4.87 -10.76
N ILE A 67 2.68 5.49 -10.09
CA ILE A 67 3.16 4.92 -8.81
C ILE A 67 2.21 5.21 -7.63
N ALA A 68 1.62 6.41 -7.56
CA ALA A 68 0.59 6.74 -6.58
C ALA A 68 -0.74 5.97 -6.80
N LYS A 69 -0.85 5.14 -7.85
CA LYS A 69 -2.13 4.62 -8.39
C LYS A 69 -2.67 3.35 -7.73
N TYR A 70 -1.94 2.79 -6.78
CA TYR A 70 -2.31 1.49 -6.21
C TYR A 70 -2.23 1.42 -4.69
N PHE A 71 -1.31 2.15 -4.08
CA PHE A 71 -1.12 2.11 -2.64
C PHE A 71 -2.17 2.88 -1.82
N GLU A 72 -2.90 3.84 -2.42
CA GLU A 72 -3.90 4.62 -1.67
C GLU A 72 -5.34 4.07 -1.77
N ILE A 73 -5.56 2.99 -2.55
CA ILE A 73 -6.88 2.34 -2.72
C ILE A 73 -7.31 1.61 -1.46
N LYS A 74 -6.39 0.97 -0.75
CA LYS A 74 -6.75 0.19 0.42
C LYS A 74 -6.82 1.15 1.60
N GLY A 75 -8.03 1.55 1.94
CA GLY A 75 -8.35 2.06 3.26
C GLY A 75 -8.01 1.08 4.39
N CYS A 76 -7.47 -0.12 4.14
CA CYS A 76 -7.07 -1.06 5.18
C CYS A 76 -6.02 -0.48 6.13
N ASP A 77 -5.03 0.26 5.64
CA ASP A 77 -4.00 0.85 6.51
C ASP A 77 -4.49 2.12 7.21
N ILE A 78 -5.49 2.84 6.72
CA ILE A 78 -6.04 4.02 7.41
C ILE A 78 -7.27 3.69 8.25
N ALA A 79 -8.16 2.78 7.84
CA ALA A 79 -9.21 2.22 8.69
C ALA A 79 -8.58 1.46 9.85
N ALA A 80 -7.50 0.68 9.62
CA ALA A 80 -6.68 0.20 10.71
C ALA A 80 -6.07 1.40 11.47
N LYS A 81 -5.33 2.36 10.88
CA LYS A 81 -4.74 3.49 11.65
C LYS A 81 -5.78 4.34 12.40
N ALA A 82 -7.02 4.36 11.93
CA ALA A 82 -8.18 5.05 12.47
C ALA A 82 -8.86 4.22 13.57
N PHE A 83 -9.00 2.90 13.39
CA PHE A 83 -9.27 1.94 14.46
C PHE A 83 -8.23 1.97 15.58
N MET A 84 -7.02 2.45 15.26
CA MET A 84 -5.80 2.25 16.05
C MET A 84 -5.25 3.51 16.72
N LYS A 85 -5.82 4.70 16.41
CA LYS A 85 -5.64 5.93 17.21
C LYS A 85 -6.76 6.12 18.25
N LEU A 86 -7.65 5.14 18.38
CA LEU A 86 -8.86 5.15 19.21
C LEU A 86 -8.59 4.91 20.69
N GLU A 87 -7.88 5.84 21.32
CA GLU A 87 -8.00 6.02 22.76
C GLU A 87 -8.24 7.49 23.12
N ASP A 88 -8.63 8.34 22.15
CA ASP A 88 -9.28 9.61 22.43
C ASP A 88 -10.80 9.39 22.53
N PRO A 89 -11.43 9.56 23.70
CA PRO A 89 -12.86 9.42 23.93
C PRO A 89 -13.70 10.54 23.29
N SER A 90 -13.08 11.46 22.54
CA SER A 90 -13.74 12.43 21.65
C SER A 90 -13.75 12.02 20.17
N ILE A 91 -12.98 10.98 19.80
CA ILE A 91 -12.95 10.42 18.45
C ILE A 91 -13.80 9.15 18.44
N HIS A 92 -14.97 9.21 17.81
CA HIS A 92 -15.80 8.04 17.64
C HIS A 92 -15.70 7.59 16.18
N LEU A 93 -15.12 6.41 15.98
CA LEU A 93 -14.89 5.88 14.65
C LEU A 93 -16.20 5.39 14.04
N LEU A 94 -16.69 6.12 13.04
CA LEU A 94 -17.58 5.56 12.06
C LEU A 94 -16.75 5.04 10.89
N LEU A 95 -16.68 3.74 10.71
CA LEU A 95 -16.15 3.15 9.48
C LEU A 95 -17.28 3.01 8.50
N VAL A 96 -17.31 3.99 7.63
CA VAL A 96 -18.29 4.03 6.60
C VAL A 96 -17.65 3.50 5.34
N VAL A 97 -18.18 2.37 4.90
CA VAL A 97 -17.66 1.58 3.79
C VAL A 97 -18.69 1.66 2.69
N LYS A 98 -18.25 2.00 1.49
CA LYS A 98 -19.12 1.97 0.32
C LYS A 98 -19.47 0.50 0.05
N GLU A 99 -20.74 0.18 -0.18
CA GLU A 99 -21.17 -1.08 -0.82
C GLU A 99 -20.27 -1.38 -2.04
N GLY A 100 -19.57 -2.51 -2.02
CA GLY A 100 -18.60 -2.89 -3.04
C GLY A 100 -17.17 -2.36 -2.86
N ASP A 101 -16.84 -1.69 -1.75
CA ASP A 101 -15.46 -1.36 -1.41
C ASP A 101 -14.69 -2.60 -0.98
N ASP A 102 -13.58 -2.79 -1.66
CA ASP A 102 -12.65 -3.89 -1.53
C ASP A 102 -11.78 -3.73 -0.26
N THR A 103 -12.41 -3.53 0.90
CA THR A 103 -11.77 -3.48 2.22
C THR A 103 -11.97 -4.80 2.92
N ALA A 104 -11.24 -5.82 2.46
CA ALA A 104 -11.31 -7.19 2.97
C ALA A 104 -11.43 -7.31 4.50
N ALA A 105 -10.67 -6.49 5.25
CA ALA A 105 -10.73 -6.48 6.71
C ALA A 105 -12.08 -5.97 7.26
N LEU A 106 -12.72 -4.99 6.61
CA LEU A 106 -14.00 -4.42 7.02
C LEU A 106 -15.17 -5.33 6.68
N THR A 107 -15.23 -5.88 5.45
CA THR A 107 -16.25 -6.87 5.10
C THR A 107 -16.22 -8.09 6.01
N GLU A 108 -15.02 -8.56 6.38
CA GLU A 108 -14.89 -9.65 7.34
C GLU A 108 -15.22 -9.23 8.76
N ALA A 109 -14.86 -8.01 9.16
CA ALA A 109 -15.28 -7.46 10.44
C ALA A 109 -16.81 -7.38 10.56
N MET A 110 -17.55 -7.10 9.47
CA MET A 110 -19.03 -7.11 9.47
C MET A 110 -19.63 -8.46 9.85
N LYS A 111 -18.95 -9.56 9.49
CA LYS A 111 -19.43 -10.93 9.78
C LYS A 111 -19.23 -11.33 11.24
N LEU A 112 -18.43 -10.57 11.99
CA LEU A 112 -18.24 -10.80 13.42
C LEU A 112 -19.50 -10.40 14.19
N PRO A 113 -19.76 -11.02 15.37
CA PRO A 113 -20.96 -10.74 16.16
C PRO A 113 -21.20 -9.26 16.47
N SER A 114 -20.14 -8.48 16.66
CA SER A 114 -20.22 -7.02 16.91
C SER A 114 -20.03 -6.16 15.65
N GLY A 115 -19.74 -6.77 14.49
CA GLY A 115 -19.36 -6.07 13.27
C GLY A 115 -20.37 -5.07 12.74
N ASN A 116 -21.65 -5.45 12.75
CA ASN A 116 -22.77 -4.63 12.29
C ASN A 116 -22.96 -3.33 13.09
N LYS A 117 -22.39 -3.23 14.29
CA LYS A 117 -22.40 -2.00 15.07
C LYS A 117 -21.44 -0.98 14.47
N HIS A 118 -20.36 -1.40 13.83
CA HIS A 118 -19.27 -0.50 13.45
C HIS A 118 -19.30 -0.11 11.97
N ILE A 119 -20.10 -0.80 11.17
CA ILE A 119 -20.04 -0.70 9.71
C ILE A 119 -21.42 -0.34 9.15
N VAL A 120 -21.43 0.67 8.30
CA VAL A 120 -22.62 1.10 7.54
C VAL A 120 -22.44 0.65 6.10
N ASP A 121 -23.18 -0.38 5.71
CA ASP A 121 -23.23 -0.87 4.34
C ASP A 121 -24.38 -0.18 3.59
N SER A 122 -24.13 1.06 3.17
CA SER A 122 -25.11 1.85 2.44
C SER A 122 -24.44 2.93 1.60
N GLN A 123 -24.94 3.14 0.38
CA GLN A 123 -24.59 4.30 -0.45
C GLN A 123 -25.35 5.58 -0.07
N ASP A 124 -26.37 5.49 0.80
CA ASP A 124 -27.22 6.62 1.13
C ASP A 124 -26.55 7.50 2.20
N PRO A 125 -26.20 8.77 1.88
CA PRO A 125 -25.61 9.69 2.84
C PRO A 125 -26.51 9.97 4.06
N GLN A 126 -27.83 9.79 3.94
CA GLN A 126 -28.75 9.95 5.06
C GLN A 126 -28.52 8.87 6.14
N VAL A 127 -28.32 7.62 5.71
CA VAL A 127 -28.03 6.50 6.63
C VAL A 127 -26.72 6.75 7.38
N TRP A 128 -25.71 7.29 6.70
CA TRP A 128 -24.45 7.69 7.32
C TRP A 128 -24.68 8.78 8.37
N ALA A 129 -25.39 9.86 8.02
CA ALA A 129 -25.68 10.96 8.94
C ALA A 129 -26.45 10.51 10.20
N GLU A 130 -27.46 9.66 10.04
CA GLU A 130 -28.21 9.08 11.16
C GLU A 130 -27.34 8.21 12.06
N ARG A 131 -26.47 7.38 11.47
CA ARG A 131 -25.54 6.56 12.24
C ARG A 131 -24.56 7.42 13.03
N ILE A 132 -24.00 8.48 12.43
CA ILE A 132 -23.12 9.42 13.15
C ILE A 132 -23.83 10.02 14.37
N LYS A 133 -25.09 10.46 14.21
CA LYS A 133 -25.89 11.01 15.32
C LYS A 133 -26.10 10.00 16.44
N GLN A 134 -26.44 8.75 16.09
CA GLN A 134 -26.59 7.66 17.06
C GLN A 134 -25.30 7.40 17.84
N ILE A 135 -24.14 7.37 17.17
CA ILE A 135 -22.85 7.14 17.84
C ILE A 135 -22.52 8.31 18.79
N LYS A 136 -22.86 9.54 18.40
CA LYS A 136 -22.64 10.73 19.25
C LYS A 136 -23.45 10.69 20.55
N GLU A 137 -24.64 10.10 20.53
CA GLU A 137 -25.49 9.98 21.71
C GLU A 137 -25.01 8.91 22.70
N ASN A 138 -24.18 7.96 22.24
CA ASN A 138 -23.60 6.94 23.10
C ASN A 138 -22.56 7.53 24.06
N ASP A 139 -22.49 6.98 25.27
CA ASP A 139 -21.42 7.32 26.20
C ASP A 139 -20.08 6.69 25.75
N VAL A 140 -19.00 7.26 26.29
CA VAL A 140 -17.63 6.87 25.96
C VAL A 140 -17.36 5.41 26.29
N GLU A 141 -17.83 4.94 27.45
CA GLU A 141 -17.54 3.61 27.95
C GLU A 141 -18.19 2.55 27.07
N THR A 142 -19.43 2.81 26.64
CA THR A 142 -20.13 1.97 25.66
C THR A 142 -19.38 1.92 24.34
N CYS A 143 -19.01 3.07 23.75
CA CYS A 143 -18.31 3.10 22.45
C CYS A 143 -16.96 2.36 22.53
N HIS A 144 -16.22 2.57 23.61
CA HIS A 144 -14.96 1.89 23.86
C HIS A 144 -15.16 0.38 24.00
N SER A 145 -16.11 -0.07 24.82
CA SER A 145 -16.39 -1.49 24.99
C SER A 145 -16.78 -2.17 23.67
N GLU A 146 -17.52 -1.48 22.80
CA GLU A 146 -17.90 -2.03 21.50
C GLU A 146 -16.71 -2.17 20.54
N VAL A 147 -15.78 -1.20 20.55
CA VAL A 147 -14.56 -1.26 19.74
C VAL A 147 -13.61 -2.35 20.24
N GLU A 148 -13.40 -2.45 21.55
CA GLU A 148 -12.56 -3.50 22.14
C GLU A 148 -13.12 -4.90 21.92
N GLN A 149 -14.46 -5.03 21.96
CA GLN A 149 -15.12 -6.27 21.58
C GLN A 149 -14.82 -6.64 20.12
N LEU A 150 -14.97 -5.71 19.18
CA LEU A 150 -14.69 -5.97 17.77
C LEU A 150 -13.23 -6.35 17.54
N LYS A 151 -12.29 -5.63 18.15
CA LYS A 151 -10.86 -5.95 18.08
C LYS A 151 -10.58 -7.36 18.57
N LYS A 152 -11.15 -7.75 19.72
CA LYS A 152 -10.99 -9.09 20.28
C LYS A 152 -11.56 -10.17 19.37
N GLU A 153 -12.77 -9.96 18.86
CA GLU A 153 -13.42 -10.88 17.90
C GLU A 153 -12.57 -11.04 16.63
N TYR A 154 -12.05 -9.94 16.08
CA TYR A 154 -11.22 -9.97 14.88
C TYR A 154 -9.88 -10.68 15.10
N ILE A 155 -9.20 -10.39 16.22
CA ILE A 155 -7.92 -11.05 16.58
C ILE A 155 -8.11 -12.55 16.77
N GLU A 156 -9.22 -12.96 17.40
CA GLU A 156 -9.53 -14.37 17.66
C GLU A 156 -9.92 -15.13 16.39
N GLU A 157 -10.70 -14.52 15.50
CA GLU A 157 -11.11 -15.13 14.23
C GLU A 157 -9.93 -15.20 13.24
N TYR A 158 -9.17 -14.11 13.11
CA TYR A 158 -8.09 -13.97 12.14
C TYR A 158 -6.71 -14.03 12.81
N LYS A 159 -6.52 -15.02 13.68
CA LYS A 159 -5.25 -15.24 14.39
C LYS A 159 -4.09 -15.31 13.42
N TRP A 160 -3.26 -14.29 13.48
CA TRP A 160 -2.14 -14.13 12.56
C TRP A 160 -1.15 -15.28 12.65
N GLU A 161 -0.89 -15.78 13.86
CA GLU A 161 0.06 -16.86 14.11
C GLU A 161 -0.40 -18.17 13.46
N ASP A 162 -1.69 -18.50 13.53
CA ASP A 162 -2.25 -19.70 12.91
C ASP A 162 -2.21 -19.62 11.37
N GLN A 163 -2.66 -18.48 10.83
CA GLN A 163 -2.58 -18.20 9.39
C GLN A 163 -1.14 -18.30 8.88
N PHE A 164 -0.20 -17.69 9.62
CA PHE A 164 1.21 -17.65 9.26
C PHE A 164 1.87 -19.04 9.34
N ASN A 165 1.62 -19.79 10.41
CA ASN A 165 2.15 -21.15 10.56
C ASN A 165 1.69 -22.05 9.40
N SER A 166 0.41 -21.97 9.03
CA SER A 166 -0.13 -22.69 7.88
C SER A 166 0.58 -22.30 6.57
N VAL A 167 0.82 -21.01 6.36
CA VAL A 167 1.54 -20.49 5.19
C VAL A 167 3.00 -20.97 5.16
N VAL A 168 3.72 -20.94 6.29
CA VAL A 168 5.11 -21.43 6.39
C VAL A 168 5.21 -22.93 6.17
N GLU A 169 4.23 -23.71 6.63
CA GLU A 169 4.17 -25.14 6.30
C GLU A 169 3.99 -25.34 4.80
N LYS A 170 3.10 -24.57 4.17
CA LYS A 170 2.93 -24.63 2.71
C LYS A 170 4.24 -24.29 2.00
N PHE A 171 4.94 -23.23 2.40
CA PHE A 171 6.26 -22.87 1.85
C PHE A 171 7.26 -24.02 1.99
N SER A 172 7.28 -24.67 3.16
CA SER A 172 8.16 -25.82 3.41
C SER A 172 7.85 -26.98 2.47
N THR A 173 6.58 -27.32 2.27
CA THR A 173 6.19 -28.39 1.32
C THR A 173 6.53 -28.06 -0.12
N MET A 174 6.52 -26.78 -0.51
CA MET A 174 6.86 -26.33 -1.85
C MET A 174 8.36 -26.37 -2.15
N VAL A 175 9.20 -26.09 -1.14
CA VAL A 175 10.66 -26.03 -1.27
C VAL A 175 11.34 -27.37 -1.01
N ARG A 176 10.79 -28.24 -0.15
CA ARG A 176 11.36 -29.57 0.15
C ARG A 176 11.72 -30.41 -1.08
N PRO A 177 10.91 -30.47 -2.16
CA PRO A 177 11.28 -31.22 -3.37
C PRO A 177 12.56 -30.72 -4.07
N ILE A 178 13.03 -29.51 -3.75
CA ILE A 178 14.22 -28.88 -4.33
C ILE A 178 15.48 -29.24 -3.51
N LYS A 179 15.34 -29.48 -2.20
CA LYS A 179 16.46 -29.82 -1.31
C LYS A 179 16.56 -31.34 -1.12
N CYS A 180 17.69 -31.93 -1.51
CA CYS A 180 17.95 -33.37 -1.33
C CYS A 180 17.93 -33.77 0.16
N GLU A 181 17.31 -34.91 0.52
CA GLU A 181 17.01 -35.37 1.90
C GLU A 181 18.23 -35.79 2.76
N THR A 182 19.42 -35.24 2.53
CA THR A 182 20.67 -35.82 3.07
C THR A 182 21.23 -35.19 4.35
N THR A 183 20.56 -34.20 4.96
CA THR A 183 21.05 -33.59 6.22
C THR A 183 20.10 -33.82 7.39
N ALA A 184 20.65 -34.35 8.50
CA ALA A 184 19.94 -34.62 9.76
C ALA A 184 19.48 -33.34 10.51
N THR A 185 19.83 -32.16 9.99
CA THR A 185 19.37 -30.85 10.43
C THR A 185 18.73 -30.15 9.24
N MET A 186 17.42 -29.90 9.29
CA MET A 186 16.74 -29.17 8.22
C MET A 186 17.29 -27.75 8.14
N GLU A 187 18.00 -27.43 7.05
CA GLU A 187 18.43 -26.06 6.80
C GLU A 187 17.22 -25.12 6.69
N PRO A 188 17.30 -23.90 7.26
CA PRO A 188 16.26 -22.89 7.08
C PRO A 188 15.96 -22.62 5.59
N ILE A 189 14.70 -22.30 5.29
CA ILE A 189 14.26 -21.91 3.96
C ILE A 189 14.70 -20.46 3.73
N LYS A 190 15.46 -20.22 2.66
CA LYS A 190 15.91 -18.88 2.25
C LYS A 190 14.78 -18.17 1.53
N ILE A 191 14.06 -17.32 2.26
CA ILE A 191 12.93 -16.55 1.73
C ILE A 191 13.42 -15.14 1.43
N THR A 192 13.10 -14.64 0.24
CA THR A 192 13.34 -13.25 -0.15
C THR A 192 12.01 -12.54 -0.33
N LEU A 193 11.78 -11.48 0.45
CA LEU A 193 10.69 -10.54 0.21
C LEU A 193 11.17 -9.41 -0.70
N ALA A 194 10.66 -9.38 -1.94
CA ALA A 194 10.99 -8.37 -2.92
C ALA A 194 9.91 -7.27 -2.96
N SER A 195 10.32 -6.02 -2.79
CA SER A 195 9.41 -4.88 -2.83
C SER A 195 10.09 -3.65 -3.42
N ASN A 196 9.31 -2.75 -4.01
CA ASN A 196 9.82 -1.44 -4.38
C ASN A 196 9.95 -0.54 -3.13
N VAL A 197 10.47 0.68 -3.32
CA VAL A 197 10.71 1.63 -2.20
C VAL A 197 9.44 1.90 -1.41
N GLU A 198 8.30 2.03 -2.09
CA GLU A 198 7.02 2.38 -1.46
C GLU A 198 6.29 1.18 -0.85
N GLY A 199 6.50 -0.02 -1.38
CA GLY A 199 5.89 -1.24 -0.88
C GLY A 199 6.58 -1.72 0.40
N TRP A 200 7.86 -1.43 0.59
CA TRP A 200 8.57 -1.77 1.83
C TRP A 200 7.97 -1.02 3.02
N GLY A 201 7.75 -1.71 4.13
CA GLY A 201 7.15 -1.11 5.32
C GLY A 201 5.65 -0.78 5.17
N THR A 202 4.99 -1.21 4.09
CA THR A 202 3.52 -1.28 4.07
C THR A 202 3.04 -2.29 5.09
N MET A 203 1.81 -2.12 5.60
CA MET A 203 1.27 -2.95 6.69
C MET A 203 1.43 -4.45 6.45
N MET A 204 1.04 -4.94 5.27
CA MET A 204 1.12 -6.37 4.95
C MET A 204 2.57 -6.85 4.86
N ASN A 205 3.46 -6.08 4.20
CA ASN A 205 4.87 -6.45 4.09
C ASN A 205 5.53 -6.46 5.47
N GLY A 206 5.28 -5.45 6.30
CA GLY A 206 5.77 -5.39 7.67
C GLY A 206 5.28 -6.56 8.52
N GLN A 207 4.01 -6.97 8.40
CA GLN A 207 3.49 -8.13 9.12
C GLN A 207 4.12 -9.45 8.65
N LEU A 208 4.32 -9.61 7.34
CA LEU A 208 5.04 -10.76 6.77
C LEU A 208 6.51 -10.77 7.21
N GLU A 209 7.21 -9.64 7.15
CA GLU A 209 8.59 -9.49 7.59
C GLU A 209 8.76 -9.90 9.05
N ILE A 210 7.93 -9.34 9.94
CA ILE A 210 7.97 -9.63 11.37
C ILE A 210 7.69 -11.12 11.64
N ALA A 211 6.72 -11.71 10.95
CA ALA A 211 6.36 -13.11 11.16
C ALA A 211 7.44 -14.07 10.63
N LEU A 212 7.94 -13.82 9.41
CA LEU A 212 9.00 -14.59 8.78
C LEU A 212 10.31 -14.50 9.56
N ALA A 213 10.68 -13.31 10.05
CA ALA A 213 11.89 -13.11 10.83
C ALA A 213 11.87 -13.79 12.21
N ARG A 214 10.69 -14.17 12.73
CA ARG A 214 10.55 -14.89 14.02
C ARG A 214 10.68 -16.40 13.89
N SER A 215 10.61 -16.96 12.69
CA SER A 215 10.62 -18.40 12.49
C SER A 215 12.04 -18.92 12.31
N ASP A 216 12.48 -19.83 13.18
CA ASP A 216 13.79 -20.50 13.06
C ASP A 216 13.90 -21.38 11.81
N ARG A 217 12.77 -21.65 11.14
CA ARG A 217 12.70 -22.40 9.87
C ARG A 217 12.96 -21.53 8.65
N VAL A 218 13.08 -20.22 8.83
CA VAL A 218 13.19 -19.25 7.73
C VAL A 218 14.44 -18.40 7.92
N GLN A 219 15.22 -18.28 6.86
CA GLN A 219 16.22 -17.25 6.72
C GLN A 219 15.65 -16.17 5.79
N LEU A 220 15.26 -15.03 6.38
CA LEU A 220 14.63 -13.94 5.63
C LEU A 220 15.67 -12.95 5.08
N SER A 221 15.49 -12.59 3.81
CA SER A 221 16.20 -11.50 3.13
C SER A 221 15.20 -10.52 2.53
N GLY A 222 15.58 -9.25 2.48
CA GLY A 222 14.85 -8.22 1.76
C GLY A 222 15.53 -7.93 0.43
N PHE A 223 14.76 -7.64 -0.61
CA PHE A 223 15.29 -7.24 -1.90
C PHE A 223 14.56 -6.03 -2.45
N VAL A 224 15.31 -4.95 -2.73
CA VAL A 224 14.77 -3.65 -3.13
C VAL A 224 15.57 -3.07 -4.32
N PRO A 225 15.02 -2.10 -5.08
CA PRO A 225 15.75 -1.47 -6.19
C PRO A 225 17.03 -0.73 -5.77
N GLY A 226 17.05 -0.26 -4.54
CA GLY A 226 18.05 0.59 -3.93
C GLY A 226 17.54 1.01 -2.55
N ASN A 227 18.22 0.55 -1.51
CA ASN A 227 17.76 0.72 -0.14
C ASN A 227 17.94 2.15 0.37
N THR A 228 16.95 2.61 1.12
CA THR A 228 16.98 3.88 1.85
C THR A 228 17.50 3.67 3.27
N GLN A 229 17.92 4.75 3.94
CA GLN A 229 18.36 4.68 5.35
C GLN A 229 17.26 4.11 6.26
N LYS A 230 16.01 4.55 6.07
CA LYS A 230 14.86 4.06 6.84
C LYS A 230 14.67 2.54 6.68
N GLN A 231 14.69 2.04 5.45
CA GLN A 231 14.55 0.60 5.18
C GLN A 231 15.68 -0.22 5.80
N ARG A 232 16.93 0.28 5.77
CA ARG A 232 18.07 -0.38 6.42
C ARG A 232 17.86 -0.49 7.93
N GLU A 233 17.43 0.59 8.57
CA GLU A 233 17.17 0.61 10.02
C GLU A 233 16.02 -0.34 10.42
N GLU A 234 14.95 -0.38 9.62
CA GLU A 234 13.82 -1.30 9.81
C GLU A 234 14.25 -2.77 9.63
N ALA A 235 14.96 -3.09 8.55
CA ALA A 235 15.48 -4.43 8.28
C ALA A 235 16.45 -4.89 9.37
N GLN A 236 17.33 -3.99 9.86
CA GLN A 236 18.28 -4.29 10.92
C GLN A 236 17.59 -4.69 12.23
N LYS A 237 16.49 -4.02 12.61
CA LYS A 237 15.70 -4.37 13.82
C LYS A 237 15.19 -5.82 13.77
N LEU A 238 14.91 -6.32 12.57
CA LEU A 238 14.42 -7.67 12.32
C LEU A 238 15.54 -8.66 11.92
N LYS A 239 16.82 -8.22 11.95
CA LYS A 239 17.98 -8.99 11.50
C LYS A 239 17.86 -9.48 10.05
N ILE A 240 17.14 -8.73 9.22
CA ILE A 240 16.97 -9.00 7.79
C ILE A 240 18.16 -8.41 7.05
N THR A 241 18.78 -9.20 6.18
CA THR A 241 19.77 -8.68 5.23
C THR A 241 19.05 -8.09 4.04
N LEU A 242 19.29 -6.81 3.76
CA LEU A 242 18.65 -6.08 2.67
C LEU A 242 19.60 -5.98 1.47
N TYR A 243 19.16 -6.46 0.31
CA TYR A 243 19.92 -6.51 -0.93
C TYR A 243 19.41 -5.47 -1.92
N ASP A 244 20.34 -4.82 -2.60
CA ASP A 244 20.04 -3.92 -3.71
C ASP A 244 20.04 -4.65 -5.04
N ALA A 245 19.14 -4.24 -5.92
CA ALA A 245 19.17 -4.62 -7.32
C ALA A 245 20.48 -4.20 -8.00
N LYS A 246 20.93 -5.02 -8.93
CA LYS A 246 22.05 -4.67 -9.80
C LYS A 246 21.71 -3.41 -10.60
N HIS A 247 22.68 -2.54 -10.74
CA HIS A 247 22.52 -1.36 -11.59
C HIS A 247 22.53 -1.76 -13.06
N HIS A 248 21.45 -1.42 -13.78
CA HIS A 248 21.35 -1.56 -15.23
C HIS A 248 21.04 -0.20 -15.86
N CYS A 249 21.88 0.22 -16.82
CA CYS A 249 21.69 1.49 -17.52
C CYS A 249 20.38 1.48 -18.32
N GLY A 250 19.60 2.56 -18.22
CA GLY A 250 18.33 2.72 -18.94
C GLY A 250 17.13 2.04 -18.28
N PHE A 251 17.32 1.32 -17.18
CA PHE A 251 16.23 0.69 -16.41
C PHE A 251 15.69 1.64 -15.36
N ASP A 252 14.37 1.73 -15.28
CA ASP A 252 13.70 2.43 -14.20
C ASP A 252 13.85 1.70 -12.85
N THR A 253 13.47 2.37 -11.76
CA THR A 253 13.62 1.83 -10.40
C THR A 253 12.87 0.50 -10.20
N ASN A 254 11.66 0.32 -10.73
CA ASN A 254 10.91 -0.93 -10.59
C ASN A 254 11.43 -2.02 -11.54
N GLU A 255 11.92 -1.67 -12.72
CA GLU A 255 12.51 -2.62 -13.67
C GLU A 255 13.78 -3.27 -13.08
N ARG A 256 14.55 -2.53 -12.28
CA ARG A 256 15.73 -3.06 -11.57
C ARG A 256 15.41 -4.24 -10.65
N LEU A 257 14.18 -4.34 -10.12
CA LEU A 257 13.75 -5.51 -9.35
C LEU A 257 13.80 -6.82 -10.13
N SER A 258 14.01 -6.81 -11.44
CA SER A 258 14.23 -8.03 -12.22
C SER A 258 15.63 -8.63 -12.04
N HIS A 259 16.55 -7.90 -11.38
CA HIS A 259 17.98 -8.19 -11.40
C HIS A 259 18.58 -8.26 -9.98
N PRO A 260 18.34 -9.36 -9.25
CA PRO A 260 18.97 -9.58 -7.95
C PRO A 260 20.50 -9.72 -8.07
N PRO A 261 21.26 -9.41 -7.01
CA PRO A 261 22.70 -9.64 -6.99
C PRO A 261 23.02 -11.14 -7.02
N ASP A 262 24.22 -11.52 -7.47
CA ASP A 262 24.55 -12.93 -7.75
C ASP A 262 24.59 -13.80 -6.49
N ASP A 263 25.09 -13.23 -5.41
CA ASP A 263 25.24 -13.83 -4.07
C ASP A 263 23.92 -13.99 -3.30
N LEU A 264 22.83 -13.36 -3.75
CA LEU A 264 21.52 -13.56 -3.16
C LEU A 264 20.95 -14.94 -3.53
N GLU A 265 21.03 -15.87 -2.60
CA GLU A 265 20.42 -17.18 -2.70
C GLU A 265 18.94 -17.14 -2.29
N ILE A 266 18.07 -17.72 -3.12
CA ILE A 266 16.61 -17.68 -2.93
C ILE A 266 16.07 -19.09 -3.10
N ASP A 267 15.45 -19.64 -2.05
CA ASP A 267 14.64 -20.86 -2.17
C ASP A 267 13.21 -20.50 -2.60
N LEU A 268 12.68 -19.40 -2.04
CA LEU A 268 11.33 -18.91 -2.28
C LEU A 268 11.30 -17.37 -2.32
N LEU A 269 10.80 -16.85 -3.43
CA LEU A 269 10.56 -15.43 -3.67
C LEU A 269 9.12 -15.09 -3.29
N ILE A 270 8.95 -14.08 -2.44
CA ILE A 270 7.66 -13.43 -2.21
C ILE A 270 7.70 -12.07 -2.90
N MET A 271 6.76 -11.82 -3.80
CA MET A 271 6.62 -10.53 -4.47
C MET A 271 5.16 -10.13 -4.56
N HIS A 272 4.88 -8.87 -4.26
CA HIS A 272 3.53 -8.33 -4.34
C HIS A 272 3.23 -7.83 -5.75
N SER A 273 2.00 -8.06 -6.19
CA SER A 273 1.48 -7.50 -7.43
C SER A 273 0.86 -6.13 -7.15
N TYR A 274 1.49 -5.08 -7.68
CA TYR A 274 0.95 -3.71 -7.62
C TYR A 274 0.88 -3.15 -9.03
N GLY A 275 -0.34 -3.15 -9.57
CA GLY A 275 -0.63 -2.80 -10.96
C GLY A 275 0.29 -3.50 -11.97
N ARG A 276 0.60 -2.81 -13.08
CA ARG A 276 1.52 -3.34 -14.12
C ARG A 276 3.02 -3.22 -13.84
N HIS A 277 3.41 -2.55 -12.75
CA HIS A 277 4.81 -2.14 -12.55
C HIS A 277 5.58 -3.02 -11.55
N VAL A 278 4.89 -3.69 -10.63
CA VAL A 278 5.53 -4.52 -9.59
C VAL A 278 4.86 -5.89 -9.60
N GLY A 279 5.66 -6.95 -9.53
CA GLY A 279 5.20 -8.34 -9.51
C GLY A 279 5.59 -9.10 -10.79
N LYS A 280 5.58 -8.43 -11.95
CA LYS A 280 5.98 -9.05 -13.23
C LYS A 280 7.45 -9.46 -13.28
N GLN A 281 8.29 -8.76 -12.51
CA GLN A 281 9.73 -9.01 -12.41
C GLN A 281 10.04 -10.40 -11.84
N ALA A 282 9.15 -10.95 -11.02
CA ALA A 282 9.32 -12.27 -10.42
C ALA A 282 9.59 -13.36 -11.45
N GLN A 283 9.03 -13.25 -12.66
CA GLN A 283 9.30 -14.21 -13.75
C GLN A 283 10.80 -14.31 -14.06
N LEU A 284 11.48 -13.17 -14.19
CA LEU A 284 12.91 -13.12 -14.49
C LEU A 284 13.77 -13.59 -13.31
N ILE A 285 13.33 -13.28 -12.08
CA ILE A 285 14.01 -13.72 -10.85
C ILE A 285 13.91 -15.25 -10.71
N VAL A 286 12.73 -15.82 -10.92
CA VAL A 286 12.49 -17.28 -10.88
C VAL A 286 13.35 -17.98 -11.91
N ASP A 287 13.41 -17.46 -13.13
CA ASP A 287 14.25 -18.03 -14.18
C ASP A 287 15.74 -17.96 -13.84
N ALA A 288 16.21 -16.86 -13.25
CA ALA A 288 17.62 -16.68 -12.90
C ALA A 288 18.04 -17.47 -11.66
N LYS A 289 17.20 -17.50 -10.62
CA LYS A 289 17.50 -18.08 -9.30
C LYS A 289 16.98 -19.49 -9.11
N LYS A 290 16.14 -19.99 -10.03
CA LYS A 290 15.51 -21.32 -9.98
C LYS A 290 14.75 -21.56 -8.66
N CYS A 291 14.11 -20.52 -8.15
CA CYS A 291 13.39 -20.51 -6.89
C CYS A 291 11.89 -20.71 -7.09
N LYS A 292 11.16 -20.97 -6.00
CA LYS A 292 9.69 -20.94 -5.97
C LYS A 292 9.18 -19.52 -5.88
N TRP A 293 7.99 -19.25 -6.42
CA TRP A 293 7.39 -17.93 -6.39
C TRP A 293 6.00 -17.92 -5.75
N VAL A 294 5.90 -17.07 -4.72
CA VAL A 294 4.65 -16.68 -4.09
C VAL A 294 4.29 -15.27 -4.54
N LEU A 295 3.15 -15.14 -5.21
CA LEU A 295 2.61 -13.85 -5.61
C LEU A 295 1.57 -13.39 -4.59
N VAL A 296 1.70 -12.16 -4.09
CA VAL A 296 0.71 -11.57 -3.18
C VAL A 296 -0.15 -10.59 -3.95
N VAL A 297 -1.48 -10.79 -3.93
CA VAL A 297 -2.45 -9.92 -4.57
C VAL A 297 -3.31 -9.23 -3.53
N HIS A 298 -3.52 -7.92 -3.71
CA HIS A 298 -4.23 -7.09 -2.73
C HIS A 298 -5.58 -6.63 -3.20
N THR A 299 -5.80 -6.49 -4.51
CA THR A 299 -6.93 -5.77 -5.11
C THR A 299 -7.56 -6.55 -6.25
N ILE A 300 -8.83 -6.26 -6.52
CA ILE A 300 -9.52 -6.66 -7.75
C ILE A 300 -9.43 -5.51 -8.76
N SER A 301 -8.41 -5.55 -9.64
CA SER A 301 -8.15 -4.42 -10.55
C SER A 301 -9.30 -4.10 -11.53
N GLU A 302 -10.10 -5.10 -11.91
CA GLU A 302 -11.29 -4.91 -12.77
C GLU A 302 -12.35 -4.00 -12.12
N GLU A 303 -12.52 -4.09 -10.79
CA GLU A 303 -13.47 -3.23 -10.07
C GLU A 303 -12.95 -1.80 -9.96
N LEU A 304 -11.63 -1.65 -9.78
CA LEU A 304 -10.98 -0.36 -9.64
C LEU A 304 -10.91 0.43 -10.95
N GLU A 305 -10.81 -0.27 -12.09
CA GLU A 305 -10.78 0.35 -13.42
C GLU A 305 -12.01 1.25 -13.68
N LYS A 306 -13.17 0.93 -13.08
CA LYS A 306 -14.43 1.69 -13.21
C LYS A 306 -14.34 3.10 -12.61
N TYR A 307 -13.54 3.26 -11.56
CA TYR A 307 -13.40 4.51 -10.82
C TYR A 307 -12.19 5.34 -11.25
N MET A 308 -11.22 4.70 -11.91
CA MET A 308 -10.04 5.40 -12.37
C MET A 308 -10.24 5.98 -13.77
N LYS A 309 -10.73 7.24 -13.83
CA LYS A 309 -10.89 8.04 -15.07
C LYS A 309 -9.65 8.08 -15.99
N ALA A 310 -8.46 7.75 -15.46
CA ALA A 310 -7.19 7.69 -16.20
C ALA A 310 -6.60 6.28 -16.45
N VAL A 311 -7.23 5.17 -16.02
CA VAL A 311 -6.79 3.80 -16.47
C VAL A 311 -7.49 3.42 -17.76
N ALA A 312 -8.78 3.78 -17.88
CA ALA A 312 -9.64 3.42 -19.01
C ALA A 312 -9.12 3.89 -20.39
N SER A 313 -8.10 4.76 -20.43
CA SER A 313 -7.62 5.44 -21.63
C SER A 313 -6.13 5.25 -21.95
N SER A 314 -5.39 4.33 -21.31
CA SER A 314 -4.06 3.97 -21.84
C SER A 314 -4.18 2.90 -22.92
N SER A 315 -4.47 3.32 -24.16
CA SER A 315 -4.40 2.53 -25.40
C SER A 315 -3.02 1.93 -25.73
N LYS A 316 -2.08 1.99 -24.78
CA LYS A 316 -0.68 1.59 -24.92
C LYS A 316 -0.46 0.08 -24.72
N TYR A 317 -1.36 -0.59 -24.02
CA TYR A 317 -1.21 -2.01 -23.67
C TYR A 317 -2.41 -2.79 -24.21
N GLN A 318 -2.14 -3.98 -24.77
CA GLN A 318 -3.18 -4.85 -25.35
C GLN A 318 -3.99 -5.59 -24.28
N GLU A 319 -3.39 -5.89 -23.12
CA GLU A 319 -4.04 -6.57 -22.00
C GLU A 319 -4.45 -5.57 -20.89
N SER A 320 -5.58 -5.86 -20.23
CA SER A 320 -5.99 -5.12 -19.04
C SER A 320 -5.08 -5.42 -17.85
N GLU A 321 -5.13 -4.60 -16.81
CA GLU A 321 -4.29 -4.86 -15.64
C GLU A 321 -4.75 -6.10 -14.89
N HIS A 322 -6.06 -6.29 -14.79
CA HIS A 322 -6.61 -7.51 -14.19
C HIS A 322 -6.18 -8.76 -14.96
N GLN A 323 -6.20 -8.75 -16.30
CA GLN A 323 -5.73 -9.86 -17.12
C GLN A 323 -4.25 -10.17 -16.88
N LEU A 324 -3.40 -9.15 -16.77
CA LEU A 324 -2.00 -9.34 -16.40
C LEU A 324 -1.89 -9.99 -15.01
N GLN A 325 -2.62 -9.51 -14.01
CA GLN A 325 -2.55 -10.06 -12.66
C GLN A 325 -3.02 -11.52 -12.60
N VAL A 326 -4.10 -11.86 -13.29
CA VAL A 326 -4.56 -13.26 -13.41
C VAL A 326 -3.48 -14.13 -14.07
N THR A 327 -2.85 -13.64 -15.13
CA THR A 327 -1.75 -14.36 -15.82
C THR A 327 -0.53 -14.55 -14.91
N LEU A 328 -0.18 -13.55 -14.08
CA LEU A 328 0.89 -13.68 -13.10
C LEU A 328 0.52 -14.68 -12.00
N CYS A 329 -0.73 -14.66 -11.52
CA CYS A 329 -1.27 -15.65 -10.60
C CYS A 329 -1.21 -17.06 -11.20
N GLU A 330 -1.52 -17.22 -12.49
CA GLU A 330 -1.40 -18.50 -13.21
C GLU A 330 0.03 -19.05 -13.20
N LYS A 331 1.03 -18.17 -13.34
CA LYS A 331 2.46 -18.54 -13.37
C LYS A 331 3.08 -18.78 -12.00
N ALA A 332 2.57 -18.14 -10.94
CA ALA A 332 3.08 -18.31 -9.58
C ALA A 332 2.82 -19.74 -9.04
N ASP A 333 3.75 -20.24 -8.22
CA ASP A 333 3.59 -21.54 -7.53
C ASP A 333 2.51 -21.46 -6.44
N LEU A 334 2.33 -20.28 -5.84
CA LEU A 334 1.32 -19.99 -4.83
C LEU A 334 0.84 -18.54 -4.95
N VAL A 335 -0.44 -18.30 -4.65
CA VAL A 335 -1.02 -16.97 -4.58
C VAL A 335 -1.51 -16.72 -3.16
N LEU A 336 -1.02 -15.65 -2.53
CA LEU A 336 -1.57 -15.13 -1.28
C LEU A 336 -2.52 -13.98 -1.62
N ALA A 337 -3.81 -14.19 -1.44
CA ALA A 337 -4.82 -13.17 -1.66
C ALA A 337 -5.17 -12.47 -0.35
N VAL A 338 -4.95 -11.16 -0.29
CA VAL A 338 -5.25 -10.36 0.91
C VAL A 338 -6.73 -10.10 0.99
N GLY A 339 -7.44 -10.97 1.70
CA GLY A 339 -8.89 -10.92 1.83
C GLY A 339 -9.67 -12.01 1.09
N PRO A 340 -10.84 -12.43 1.61
CA PRO A 340 -11.62 -13.49 0.99
C PRO A 340 -12.29 -13.08 -0.32
N GLN A 341 -12.71 -11.83 -0.49
CA GLN A 341 -13.26 -11.35 -1.76
C GLN A 341 -12.21 -11.42 -2.87
N VAL A 342 -11.02 -10.88 -2.60
CA VAL A 342 -9.86 -10.99 -3.49
C VAL A 342 -9.56 -12.46 -3.78
N ALA A 343 -9.53 -13.31 -2.74
CA ALA A 343 -9.28 -14.74 -2.91
C ALA A 343 -10.32 -15.41 -3.82
N GLU A 344 -11.61 -15.11 -3.65
CA GLU A 344 -12.68 -15.71 -4.44
C GLU A 344 -12.58 -15.33 -5.91
N VAL A 345 -12.36 -14.04 -6.20
CA VAL A 345 -12.17 -13.57 -7.60
C VAL A 345 -11.00 -14.27 -8.27
N TYR A 346 -9.85 -14.37 -7.60
CA TYR A 346 -8.70 -15.06 -8.19
C TYR A 346 -8.88 -16.59 -8.25
N LYS A 347 -9.61 -17.21 -7.31
CA LYS A 347 -9.98 -18.64 -7.40
C LYS A 347 -10.86 -18.89 -8.61
N ASP A 348 -11.89 -18.07 -8.80
CA ASP A 348 -12.80 -18.14 -9.95
C ASP A 348 -12.05 -17.96 -11.27
N ALA A 349 -11.16 -16.97 -11.35
CA ALA A 349 -10.34 -16.71 -12.53
C ALA A 349 -9.39 -17.89 -12.85
N LEU A 350 -8.89 -18.60 -11.83
CA LEU A 350 -7.95 -19.73 -12.00
C LEU A 350 -8.63 -21.10 -12.13
N ARG A 351 -9.92 -21.21 -11.79
CA ARG A 351 -10.72 -22.45 -11.86
C ARG A 351 -10.72 -23.10 -13.25
N PRO A 352 -10.82 -22.39 -14.39
CA PRO A 352 -10.82 -23.00 -15.72
C PRO A 352 -9.55 -23.79 -16.05
N ARG A 353 -8.45 -23.54 -15.34
CA ARG A 353 -7.16 -24.24 -15.47
C ARG A 353 -6.92 -25.27 -14.36
N GLY A 354 -7.88 -25.50 -13.47
CA GLY A 354 -7.73 -26.36 -12.30
C GLY A 354 -6.76 -25.82 -11.24
N ASN A 355 -6.54 -24.51 -11.24
CA ASN A 355 -5.50 -23.83 -10.47
C ASN A 355 -6.07 -22.98 -9.32
N GLN A 356 -7.31 -23.24 -8.87
CA GLN A 356 -7.93 -22.51 -7.76
C GLN A 356 -7.28 -22.83 -6.39
N ASP A 357 -6.75 -24.05 -6.22
CA ASP A 357 -6.25 -24.52 -4.91
C ASP A 357 -4.89 -23.93 -4.50
N LYS A 358 -4.23 -23.19 -5.40
CA LYS A 358 -3.02 -22.42 -5.06
C LYS A 358 -3.30 -21.05 -4.46
N VAL A 359 -4.57 -20.63 -4.41
CA VAL A 359 -4.96 -19.35 -3.80
C VAL A 359 -5.28 -19.57 -2.33
N ILE A 360 -4.44 -19.01 -1.46
CA ILE A 360 -4.65 -18.99 -0.01
C ILE A 360 -5.09 -17.59 0.37
N THR A 361 -6.20 -17.52 1.10
CA THR A 361 -6.65 -16.28 1.73
C THR A 361 -5.73 -15.93 2.89
N LEU A 362 -5.23 -14.70 2.92
CA LEU A 362 -4.46 -14.15 4.02
C LEU A 362 -5.16 -12.91 4.55
N MET A 363 -5.52 -12.91 5.83
CA MET A 363 -6.15 -11.77 6.49
C MET A 363 -5.11 -10.96 7.26
N PRO A 364 -5.01 -9.63 7.05
CA PRO A 364 -4.11 -8.79 7.83
C PRO A 364 -4.48 -8.84 9.31
N SER A 365 -3.47 -8.78 10.17
CA SER A 365 -3.69 -8.64 11.62
C SER A 365 -3.79 -7.18 12.04
N ILE A 366 -4.07 -6.93 13.32
CA ILE A 366 -3.88 -5.61 13.95
C ILE A 366 -2.39 -5.51 14.34
N PRO A 367 -1.61 -4.55 13.82
CA PRO A 367 -0.20 -4.41 14.20
C PRO A 367 -0.03 -4.11 15.70
N LYS A 368 1.03 -4.67 16.30
CA LYS A 368 1.23 -4.64 17.76
C LYS A 368 1.44 -3.24 18.35
N GLU A 369 1.99 -2.31 17.56
CA GLU A 369 2.16 -0.90 17.95
C GLU A 369 0.85 -0.16 18.24
N PHE A 370 -0.28 -0.80 17.91
CA PHE A 370 -1.62 -0.31 18.15
C PHE A 370 -2.38 -1.09 19.23
N LEU A 371 -1.69 -2.00 19.93
CA LEU A 371 -2.21 -2.69 21.10
C LEU A 371 -1.72 -1.96 22.36
N GLY A 372 -2.63 -1.46 23.18
CA GLY A 372 -2.31 -0.79 24.46
C GLY A 372 -1.67 0.59 24.30
N VAL A 373 -2.28 1.47 23.51
CA VAL A 373 -1.95 2.91 23.51
C VAL A 373 -2.54 3.52 24.80
N ASP A 374 -2.20 4.74 25.19
CA ASP A 374 -2.76 5.39 26.40
C ASP A 374 -3.90 6.37 26.03
N GLN A 375 -4.95 6.37 26.86
CA GLN A 375 -6.11 7.25 26.71
C GLN A 375 -5.76 8.74 26.83
N HIS A 376 -6.30 9.56 25.91
CA HIS A 376 -6.29 11.02 26.05
C HIS A 376 -7.61 11.52 26.65
N VAL A 377 -7.58 12.68 27.30
CA VAL A 377 -8.79 13.30 27.88
C VAL A 377 -9.67 13.84 26.75
N ARG A 378 -10.98 13.61 26.85
CA ARG A 378 -12.01 14.05 25.90
C ARG A 378 -11.80 15.50 25.46
N GLY A 379 -11.60 15.73 24.17
CA GLY A 379 -11.75 17.04 23.54
C GLY A 379 -13.19 17.55 23.63
N SER A 380 -13.40 18.85 23.42
CA SER A 380 -14.72 19.50 23.55
C SER A 380 -15.71 19.24 22.40
N HIS A 381 -15.28 18.58 21.31
CA HIS A 381 -16.08 18.37 20.09
C HIS A 381 -16.04 16.90 19.67
N PHE A 382 -17.15 16.39 19.12
CA PHE A 382 -17.23 15.02 18.61
C PHE A 382 -16.56 14.95 17.24
N GLN A 383 -15.56 14.10 17.06
CA GLN A 383 -14.78 14.01 15.83
C GLN A 383 -15.06 12.70 15.09
N VAL A 384 -15.34 12.81 13.79
CA VAL A 384 -15.40 11.68 12.84
C VAL A 384 -14.14 11.69 12.01
N LEU A 385 -13.43 10.57 11.98
CA LEU A 385 -12.21 10.41 11.22
C LEU A 385 -12.52 9.74 9.87
N LEU A 386 -12.13 10.36 8.76
CA LEU A 386 -12.26 9.80 7.43
C LEU A 386 -10.89 9.62 6.79
N SER A 387 -10.59 8.41 6.33
CA SER A 387 -9.49 8.22 5.39
C SER A 387 -9.85 8.83 4.06
N ALA A 388 -9.17 9.90 3.66
CA ALA A 388 -9.43 10.57 2.41
C ALA A 388 -8.26 10.39 1.43
N SER A 389 -8.56 10.47 0.14
CA SER A 389 -7.60 10.61 -0.94
C SER A 389 -8.32 11.33 -2.09
N ALA A 390 -7.72 12.38 -2.63
CA ALA A 390 -8.29 13.11 -3.79
C ALA A 390 -8.51 12.15 -4.97
N LYS A 391 -7.60 11.19 -5.10
CA LYS A 391 -7.54 10.26 -6.21
C LYS A 391 -8.55 9.12 -6.10
N TYR A 392 -8.83 8.67 -4.88
CA TYR A 392 -9.78 7.59 -4.59
C TYR A 392 -11.01 8.12 -3.87
N PHE A 393 -11.35 9.37 -4.09
CA PHE A 393 -12.42 10.05 -3.37
C PHE A 393 -13.72 9.23 -3.37
N GLU A 394 -14.14 8.78 -4.55
CA GLU A 394 -15.34 7.94 -4.71
C GLU A 394 -15.15 6.49 -4.27
N ILE A 395 -13.92 5.95 -4.28
CA ILE A 395 -13.61 4.57 -3.83
C ILE A 395 -13.48 4.52 -2.31
N LYS A 396 -13.21 5.64 -1.64
CA LYS A 396 -13.17 5.71 -0.18
C LYS A 396 -14.48 6.19 0.42
N GLY A 397 -15.53 6.33 -0.40
CA GLY A 397 -16.82 6.88 0.00
C GLY A 397 -16.73 8.33 0.53
N CYS A 398 -15.69 9.08 0.18
CA CYS A 398 -15.53 10.47 0.63
C CYS A 398 -16.67 11.36 0.11
N ASP A 399 -17.20 11.07 -1.08
CA ASP A 399 -18.33 11.79 -1.64
C ASP A 399 -19.62 11.55 -0.86
N ILE A 400 -19.80 10.34 -0.30
CA ILE A 400 -20.93 10.00 0.57
C ILE A 400 -20.74 10.67 1.92
N ALA A 401 -19.53 10.65 2.48
CA ALA A 401 -19.21 11.35 3.73
C ALA A 401 -19.50 12.85 3.64
N ALA A 402 -19.05 13.52 2.57
CA ALA A 402 -19.31 14.95 2.35
C ALA A 402 -20.82 15.24 2.35
N LYS A 403 -21.59 14.49 1.56
CA LYS A 403 -23.06 14.59 1.50
C LYS A 403 -23.72 14.30 2.85
N ALA A 404 -23.19 13.36 3.63
CA ALA A 404 -23.70 13.01 4.95
C ALA A 404 -23.48 14.16 5.94
N PHE A 405 -22.30 14.79 5.90
CA PHE A 405 -21.97 15.95 6.74
C PHE A 405 -22.83 17.17 6.43
N MET A 406 -23.18 17.39 5.16
CA MET A 406 -24.16 18.41 4.80
C MET A 406 -25.54 18.14 5.41
N LYS A 407 -25.96 16.88 5.51
CA LYS A 407 -27.25 16.45 6.09
C LYS A 407 -27.26 16.41 7.61
N LEU A 408 -26.08 16.30 8.24
CA LEU A 408 -25.99 16.28 9.70
C LEU A 408 -26.53 17.57 10.31
N GLU A 409 -26.19 18.71 9.70
CA GLU A 409 -26.54 20.07 10.15
C GLU A 409 -26.22 20.32 11.64
N ASP A 410 -25.21 19.61 12.17
CA ASP A 410 -24.80 19.67 13.57
C ASP A 410 -23.37 20.20 13.69
N PRO A 411 -23.18 21.46 14.09
CA PRO A 411 -21.87 22.10 14.14
C PRO A 411 -20.97 21.56 15.26
N SER A 412 -21.47 20.72 16.16
CA SER A 412 -20.66 20.09 17.21
C SER A 412 -19.98 18.78 16.76
N ILE A 413 -20.24 18.34 15.53
CA ILE A 413 -19.62 17.18 14.89
C ILE A 413 -18.61 17.69 13.87
N HIS A 414 -17.33 17.34 14.05
CA HIS A 414 -16.25 17.76 13.18
C HIS A 414 -15.75 16.58 12.34
N LEU A 415 -15.58 16.79 11.04
CA LEU A 415 -14.93 15.82 10.15
C LEU A 415 -13.43 16.08 10.10
N LEU A 416 -12.64 15.06 10.42
CA LEU A 416 -11.18 15.08 10.30
C LEU A 416 -10.75 14.17 9.15
N LEU A 417 -10.13 14.76 8.13
CA LEU A 417 -9.61 14.03 6.98
C LEU A 417 -8.18 13.56 7.26
N VAL A 418 -7.95 12.25 7.17
CA VAL A 418 -6.62 11.64 7.25
C VAL A 418 -6.16 11.32 5.84
N VAL A 419 -5.14 12.04 5.41
CA VAL A 419 -4.55 11.95 4.07
C VAL A 419 -3.11 11.44 4.15
N LYS A 420 -2.62 10.88 3.05
CA LYS A 420 -1.22 10.49 2.94
C LYS A 420 -0.36 11.71 2.57
N GLU A 421 0.90 11.69 2.99
CA GLU A 421 1.89 12.65 2.49
C GLU A 421 1.95 12.58 0.95
N GLY A 422 1.74 13.72 0.30
CA GLY A 422 1.67 13.85 -1.17
C GLY A 422 0.26 13.83 -1.76
N ASP A 423 -0.79 13.60 -0.96
CA ASP A 423 -2.17 13.78 -1.42
C ASP A 423 -2.47 15.26 -1.70
N ASP A 424 -3.30 15.51 -2.72
CA ASP A 424 -3.76 16.86 -3.06
C ASP A 424 -4.83 17.31 -2.07
N THR A 425 -4.38 17.91 -0.96
CA THR A 425 -5.27 18.38 0.11
C THR A 425 -6.15 19.54 -0.34
N ALA A 426 -5.72 20.34 -1.32
CA ALA A 426 -6.51 21.44 -1.85
C ALA A 426 -7.70 20.89 -2.65
N ALA A 427 -7.46 19.94 -3.56
CA ALA A 427 -8.52 19.26 -4.29
C ALA A 427 -9.49 18.51 -3.35
N LEU A 428 -8.97 17.87 -2.29
CA LEU A 428 -9.82 17.25 -1.27
C LEU A 428 -10.68 18.27 -0.53
N THR A 429 -10.12 19.42 -0.16
CA THR A 429 -10.86 20.47 0.55
C THR A 429 -11.92 21.11 -0.35
N GLU A 430 -11.67 21.25 -1.64
CA GLU A 430 -12.67 21.75 -2.59
C GLU A 430 -13.80 20.74 -2.84
N ALA A 431 -13.48 19.45 -2.84
CA ALA A 431 -14.45 18.37 -3.06
C ALA A 431 -15.33 18.07 -1.84
N MET A 432 -14.88 18.42 -0.63
CA MET A 432 -15.55 18.20 0.66
C MET A 432 -16.39 19.41 1.06
#